data_AF-A0A432DYT1-F1
#
_entry.id   AF-A0A432DYT1-F1
#
_cell.length_a   1.000
_cell.length_b   1.000
_cell.length_c   1.000
_cell.angle_alpha   90.00
_cell.angle_beta   90.00
_cell.angle_gamma   90.00
#
_symmetry.space_group_name_H-M   'P 1'
#
loop_
_entity.id
_entity.type
_entity.pdbx_description
1 polymer ?
#
loop_
_entity_poly.entity_id
_entity_poly.type
_entity_poly.pdbx_seq_one_letter_code
_entity_poly.pdbx_strand_id
1 'polypeptide(L)'
;MQDPIKLWQQGITNFPQREQSGSIIYRFMDFSFKPAGASDPVIVNPSLYNTNVTGLTSSGTYTFRWTITTGTCSSFSDLTVNVSAPAPGGVTSSLV
;
A
#
# COMPACT_ATOMS: atom_id res chain seq x y z
N MET A 1 5.12 32.07 -12.80
CA MET A 1 5.73 31.40 -11.62
C MET A 1 4.78 31.63 -10.47
N GLN A 2 4.08 30.60 -10.00
CA GLN A 2 3.04 30.74 -8.98
C GLN A 2 3.50 30.00 -7.72
N ASP A 3 3.44 30.70 -6.58
CA ASP A 3 4.04 30.35 -5.30
C ASP A 3 3.45 29.09 -4.64
N PRO A 4 4.27 28.24 -3.99
CA PRO A 4 3.84 26.94 -3.48
C PRO A 4 3.15 26.94 -2.09
N ILE A 5 2.74 28.08 -1.52
CA ILE A 5 2.38 28.16 -0.08
C ILE A 5 0.88 28.36 0.27
N LYS A 6 -0.06 28.32 -0.69
CA LYS A 6 -1.50 28.51 -0.39
C LYS A 6 -2.42 27.34 -0.77
N LEU A 7 -2.18 26.11 -0.29
CA LEU A 7 -3.16 25.02 -0.43
C LEU A 7 -3.41 24.17 0.84
N TRP A 8 -3.11 24.70 2.03
CA TRP A 8 -3.40 24.03 3.31
C TRP A 8 -4.73 24.45 3.97
N GLN A 9 -5.77 24.84 3.20
CA GLN A 9 -7.03 25.34 3.78
C GLN A 9 -8.32 24.93 3.05
N GLN A 10 -8.37 23.74 2.45
CA GLN A 10 -9.64 23.20 1.94
C GLN A 10 -9.66 21.69 2.22
N GLY A 11 -10.55 21.25 3.12
CA GLY A 11 -10.74 19.86 3.53
C GLY A 11 -11.25 18.96 2.40
N ILE A 12 -10.34 18.54 1.52
CA ILE A 12 -10.60 17.58 0.46
C ILE A 12 -10.09 16.22 0.94
N THR A 13 -11.00 15.34 1.35
CA THR A 13 -10.68 13.96 1.80
C THR A 13 -10.45 12.99 0.65
N ASN A 14 -10.44 13.43 -0.60
CA ASN A 14 -10.06 12.62 -1.75
C ASN A 14 -9.28 13.49 -2.74
N PHE A 15 -7.96 13.42 -2.68
CA PHE A 15 -7.12 13.94 -3.76
C PHE A 15 -7.19 12.92 -4.91
N PRO A 16 -7.85 13.21 -6.06
CA PRO A 16 -7.41 12.58 -7.29
C PRO A 16 -5.94 12.98 -7.46
N GLN A 17 -5.04 12.01 -7.56
CA GLN A 17 -3.61 12.28 -7.73
C GLN A 17 -3.42 13.13 -8.99
N ARG A 18 -3.27 14.44 -8.78
CA ARG A 18 -3.06 15.48 -9.78
C ARG A 18 -2.07 15.03 -10.86
N GLU A 19 -2.62 14.79 -12.05
CA GLU A 19 -1.86 14.71 -13.30
C GLU A 19 -1.22 16.07 -13.56
N GLN A 20 0.09 16.19 -13.38
CA GLN A 20 0.83 17.22 -14.10
C GLN A 20 1.06 16.65 -15.50
N SER A 21 0.32 17.16 -16.49
CA SER A 21 0.56 16.94 -17.92
C SER A 21 -0.09 15.72 -18.60
N GLY A 22 -1.41 15.52 -18.49
CA GLY A 22 -2.22 14.81 -19.51
C GLY A 22 -1.68 13.46 -20.03
N SER A 23 -0.89 12.76 -19.23
CA SER A 23 -0.26 11.49 -19.55
C SER A 23 -1.08 10.43 -18.84
N ILE A 24 -1.54 9.41 -19.56
CA ILE A 24 -2.28 8.32 -18.92
C ILE A 24 -1.34 7.65 -17.92
N ILE A 25 -1.70 7.72 -16.63
CA ILE A 25 -0.96 7.10 -15.54
C ILE A 25 -1.63 5.78 -15.21
N TYR A 26 -0.97 4.66 -15.55
CA TYR A 26 -1.41 3.34 -15.11
C TYR A 26 -0.73 3.02 -13.79
N ARG A 27 -1.57 2.67 -12.81
CA ARG A 27 -1.16 2.21 -11.48
C ARG A 27 -1.56 0.75 -11.36
N PHE A 28 -0.60 -0.09 -10.98
CA PHE A 28 -0.84 -1.51 -10.83
C PHE A 28 -0.03 -2.07 -9.67
N MET A 29 -0.73 -2.64 -8.70
CA MET A 29 -0.15 -3.40 -7.60
C MET A 29 -0.25 -4.89 -7.86
N ASP A 30 0.87 -5.59 -7.70
CA ASP A 30 0.94 -7.04 -7.64
C ASP A 30 1.57 -7.50 -6.33
N PHE A 31 1.27 -8.74 -5.92
CA PHE A 31 2.08 -9.40 -4.91
C PHE A 31 3.24 -10.13 -5.61
N SER A 32 4.44 -9.93 -5.08
CA SER A 32 5.67 -10.50 -5.62
C SER A 32 6.16 -11.69 -4.78
N PHE A 33 5.90 -11.65 -3.47
CA PHE A 33 6.32 -12.70 -2.55
C PHE A 33 5.31 -12.93 -1.41
N LYS A 34 5.13 -14.19 -1.02
CA LYS A 34 4.38 -14.60 0.16
C LYS A 34 5.13 -15.70 0.93
N PRO A 35 4.92 -15.83 2.25
CA PRO A 35 5.45 -16.93 3.04
C PRO A 35 4.98 -18.30 2.51
N ALA A 36 5.80 -19.34 2.71
CA ALA A 36 5.41 -20.70 2.40
C ALA A 36 4.17 -21.11 3.23
N GLY A 37 3.20 -21.76 2.59
CA GLY A 37 1.94 -22.16 3.26
C GLY A 37 0.94 -21.03 3.50
N ALA A 38 1.25 -19.77 3.15
CA ALA A 38 0.27 -18.69 3.13
C ALA A 38 -0.66 -18.79 1.92
N SER A 39 -1.93 -18.42 2.08
CA SER A 39 -2.85 -18.15 0.97
C SER A 39 -2.39 -16.93 0.17
N ASP A 40 -2.81 -16.85 -1.09
CA ASP A 40 -2.50 -15.68 -1.92
C ASP A 40 -3.19 -14.42 -1.36
N PRO A 41 -2.45 -13.32 -1.20
CA PRO A 41 -3.05 -12.06 -0.77
C PRO A 41 -3.97 -11.50 -1.86
N VAL A 42 -5.13 -10.99 -1.45
CA VAL A 42 -6.12 -10.40 -2.35
C VAL A 42 -6.05 -8.88 -2.24
N ILE A 43 -5.63 -8.26 -3.34
CA ILE A 43 -5.59 -6.80 -3.50
C ILE A 43 -6.96 -6.35 -4.03
N VAL A 44 -7.69 -5.56 -3.24
CA VAL A 44 -9.09 -5.18 -3.58
C VAL A 44 -9.14 -4.30 -4.81
N ASN A 45 -8.26 -3.30 -4.92
CA ASN A 45 -8.16 -2.44 -6.10
C ASN A 45 -6.69 -2.14 -6.43
N PRO A 46 -6.08 -2.87 -7.39
CA PRO A 46 -4.66 -2.70 -7.71
C PRO A 46 -4.32 -1.34 -8.36
N SER A 47 -5.31 -0.53 -8.73
CA SER A 47 -5.09 0.79 -9.34
C SER A 47 -5.11 1.95 -8.35
N LEU A 48 -5.49 1.70 -7.09
CA LEU A 48 -5.46 2.70 -6.02
C LEU A 48 -4.14 2.62 -5.23
N TYR A 49 -3.53 3.77 -5.00
CA TYR A 49 -2.30 3.87 -4.20
C TYR A 49 -2.50 3.46 -2.74
N ASN A 50 -3.75 3.52 -2.26
CA ASN A 50 -4.19 3.16 -0.92
C ASN A 50 -5.26 2.06 -0.98
N THR A 51 -4.91 0.91 -1.54
CA THR A 51 -5.81 -0.25 -1.54
C THR A 51 -5.71 -1.05 -0.26
N ASN A 52 -6.83 -1.67 0.12
CA ASN A 52 -6.83 -2.74 1.12
C ASN A 52 -6.24 -4.01 0.51
N VAL A 53 -5.42 -4.70 1.31
CA VAL A 53 -4.94 -6.05 1.03
C VAL A 53 -5.56 -6.98 2.08
N THR A 54 -6.17 -8.05 1.61
CA THR A 54 -6.85 -9.07 2.44
C THR A 54 -6.21 -10.44 2.20
N GLY A 55 -6.59 -11.46 2.97
CA GLY A 55 -6.02 -12.81 2.82
C GLY A 55 -4.62 -12.99 3.41
N LEU A 56 -4.14 -12.05 4.23
CA LEU A 56 -2.89 -12.17 4.98
C LEU A 56 -3.06 -13.05 6.22
N THR A 57 -3.33 -14.34 6.01
CA THR A 57 -3.72 -15.26 7.09
C THR A 57 -2.54 -15.81 7.88
N SER A 58 -1.36 -15.86 7.27
CA SER A 58 -0.16 -16.46 7.88
C SER A 58 0.83 -15.37 8.29
N SER A 59 1.45 -15.54 9.45
CA SER A 59 2.55 -14.68 9.87
C SER A 59 3.75 -14.85 8.95
N GLY A 60 4.43 -13.75 8.64
CA GLY A 60 5.64 -13.73 7.83
C GLY A 60 5.73 -12.47 6.98
N THR A 61 6.74 -12.45 6.11
CA THR A 61 7.04 -11.34 5.22
C THR A 61 6.31 -11.49 3.90
N TYR A 62 5.52 -10.48 3.53
CA TYR A 62 4.88 -10.35 2.23
C TYR A 62 5.53 -9.19 1.48
N THR A 63 5.80 -9.37 0.19
CA THR A 63 6.33 -8.30 -0.66
C THR A 63 5.33 -7.99 -1.75
N PHE A 64 4.95 -6.73 -1.83
CA PHE A 64 4.10 -6.20 -2.89
C PHE A 64 4.92 -5.30 -3.79
N ARG A 65 4.61 -5.27 -5.07
CA ARG A 65 5.23 -4.37 -6.01
C ARG A 65 4.21 -3.43 -6.59
N TRP A 66 4.56 -2.16 -6.57
CA TRP A 66 3.76 -1.09 -7.11
C TRP A 66 4.42 -0.55 -8.37
N THR A 67 3.74 -0.67 -9.50
CA THR A 67 4.22 -0.19 -10.80
C THR A 67 3.40 1.03 -11.23
N ILE A 68 4.11 2.08 -11.64
CA ILE A 68 3.55 3.29 -12.22
C ILE A 68 4.08 3.42 -13.64
N THR A 69 3.18 3.48 -14.61
CA THR A 69 3.51 3.72 -16.01
C THR A 69 2.98 5.08 -16.44
N THR A 70 3.85 5.94 -16.93
CA THR A 70 3.53 7.27 -17.48
C THR A 70 4.01 7.33 -18.93
N GLY A 71 3.06 7.23 -19.87
CA GLY A 71 3.40 7.12 -21.30
C GLY A 71 4.19 5.85 -21.60
N THR A 72 5.43 5.99 -22.06
CA THR A 72 6.36 4.87 -22.36
C THR A 72 7.27 4.49 -21.19
N CYS A 73 7.29 5.30 -20.13
CA CYS A 73 8.16 5.07 -18.98
C CYS A 73 7.40 4.29 -17.90
N SER A 74 8.00 3.21 -17.41
CA SER A 74 7.51 2.47 -16.24
C SER A 74 8.51 2.56 -15.11
N SER A 75 8.05 2.82 -13.89
CA SER A 75 8.83 2.74 -12.66
C SER A 75 8.10 1.84 -11.68
N PHE A 76 8.85 1.09 -10.88
CA PHE A 76 8.28 0.21 -9.86
C PHE A 76 8.94 0.43 -8.50
N SER A 77 8.23 0.07 -7.44
CA SER A 77 8.71 0.11 -6.06
C SER A 77 8.20 -1.11 -5.30
N ASP A 78 9.08 -1.75 -4.53
CA ASP A 78 8.75 -2.90 -3.70
C ASP A 78 8.42 -2.45 -2.26
N LEU A 79 7.37 -3.03 -1.70
CA LEU A 79 6.83 -2.77 -0.37
C LEU A 79 6.82 -4.08 0.42
N THR A 80 7.60 -4.10 1.51
CA THR A 80 7.69 -5.26 2.40
C THR A 80 6.79 -5.06 3.61
N VAL A 81 5.86 -5.98 3.82
CA VAL A 81 4.91 -5.99 4.94
C VAL A 81 5.19 -7.21 5.81
N ASN A 82 5.52 -6.99 7.08
CA ASN A 82 5.74 -8.06 8.04
C ASN A 82 4.50 -8.28 8.89
N VAL A 83 3.83 -9.43 8.69
CA VAL A 83 2.63 -9.81 9.43
C VAL A 83 3.05 -10.67 10.61
N SER A 84 2.78 -10.21 11.83
CA SER A 84 3.00 -11.02 13.04
C SER A 84 1.68 -11.60 13.55
N ALA A 85 1.75 -12.78 14.17
CA ALA A 85 0.63 -13.28 14.94
C ALA A 85 0.33 -12.31 16.10
N PRO A 86 -0.93 -12.15 16.52
CA PRO A 86 -1.23 -11.42 17.73
C PRO A 86 -0.47 -12.07 18.90
N ALA A 87 0.20 -11.26 19.72
CA ALA A 87 0.84 -11.76 20.92
C ALA A 87 -0.21 -12.48 21.78
N PRO A 88 0.06 -13.69 22.30
CA PRO A 88 -0.78 -14.30 23.32
C PRO A 88 -0.93 -13.27 24.46
N GLY A 89 -2.16 -12.86 24.74
CA GLY A 89 -2.45 -11.71 25.59
C GLY A 89 -1.58 -11.68 26.85
N GLY A 90 -0.92 -10.55 27.10
CA GLY A 90 -0.11 -10.37 28.29
C GLY A 90 -0.97 -10.57 29.53
N VAL A 91 -0.82 -11.72 30.18
CA VAL A 91 -1.30 -11.91 31.55
C VAL A 91 -0.26 -11.31 32.49
N THR A 92 -0.25 -9.98 32.63
CA THR A 92 0.40 -9.38 33.81
C THR A 92 -0.50 -9.63 35.01
N SER A 93 -0.49 -10.86 35.53
CA SER A 93 -0.88 -11.11 36.90
C SER A 93 0.24 -10.54 37.75
N SER A 94 0.15 -9.25 38.08
CA SER A 94 0.92 -8.68 39.18
C SER A 94 0.46 -9.41 40.44
N LEU A 95 1.23 -10.40 40.89
CA LEU A 95 1.05 -10.95 42.22
C LEU A 95 1.31 -9.81 43.21
N VAL A 96 0.34 -9.61 44.09
CA VAL A 96 0.34 -8.68 45.23
C VAL A 96 1.52 -8.98 46.13
#